data_AF-A0A085UNQ9-F1
#
_entry.id   AF-A0A085UNQ9-F1
#
_cell.length_a   1.000
_cell.length_b   1.000
_cell.length_c   1.000
_cell.angle_alpha   90.00
_cell.angle_beta   90.00
_cell.angle_gamma   90.00
#
_symmetry.space_group_name_H-M   'P 1'
#
loop_
_entity.id
_entity.type
_entity.pdbx_description
1 polymer ?
#
loop_
_entity_poly.entity_id
_entity_poly.type
_entity_poly.pdbx_seq_one_letter_code
_entity_poly.pdbx_strand_id
1 'polypeptide(L)'
;LISPIGALPEDATHLQAASSGKPGLTLVFPPQQHAEVRSLLDNYRHGVTVAPKAGLLGDGAGLLVFVAQLVNLVQVGRETFSNSDKKPELIPFVSSIFATASAGFGAAQGIADTALSAHAAELGKNLKKAELMGVHVQMGKLHISLGMVGYTAGMIAAGMSLKNAYNNWQDAVRNGNHKAQAGASLSMLGNSGFIASNAYGLGHTVQAFRHVLAAEAGSAARTTAWALAGVRLSTVFLRFNVVGILFTALELSGSWLYNRFNLSAHDHWLLSTPWGMDPDRRESLALSEFQKTLRGHIQTPHMEILPASQESGTVQPRRFLLHFPTLSVNDLAKRLGSDASSVLLNIGGYQVIREIPGRMGSPAQWDRLDESLEARFQIKQPSPLILELTDLRALVRSDYPGHTDIVLSIQLGHTIEDGRYEANLYDLRFPVTGETGNFPARTIPRQGEECRYFRIDPALMQQAEN
;
A
#
# COMPACT_ATOMS: atom_id res chain seq x y z
N LEU A 1 10.28 -11.37 -3.69
CA LEU A 1 11.41 -12.26 -3.35
C LEU A 1 10.80 -13.48 -2.67
N ILE A 2 11.24 -14.70 -2.96
CA ILE A 2 10.75 -15.89 -2.23
C ILE A 2 11.65 -16.03 -1.01
N SER A 3 11.13 -15.70 0.17
CA SER A 3 11.80 -15.96 1.45
C SER A 3 11.66 -17.45 1.81
N PRO A 4 12.72 -18.13 2.27
CA PRO A 4 12.62 -19.49 2.80
C PRO A 4 11.93 -19.54 4.19
N ILE A 5 11.59 -18.39 4.78
CA ILE A 5 10.89 -18.27 6.06
C ILE A 5 9.50 -17.70 5.77
N GLY A 6 8.46 -18.34 6.32
CA GLY A 6 7.07 -17.90 6.20
C GLY A 6 6.82 -16.50 6.80
N ALA A 7 5.64 -15.94 6.52
CA ALA A 7 5.27 -14.60 6.97
C ALA A 7 5.50 -14.43 8.49
N LEU A 8 6.25 -13.40 8.86
CA LEU A 8 6.41 -13.03 10.26
C LEU A 8 5.09 -12.44 10.80
N PRO A 9 4.87 -12.51 12.13
CA PRO A 9 3.71 -11.87 12.76
C PRO A 9 3.59 -10.42 12.29
N GLU A 10 2.38 -10.05 11.86
CA GLU A 10 2.14 -8.87 11.01
C GLU A 10 2.64 -7.57 11.65
N ASP A 11 3.84 -7.13 11.25
CA ASP A 11 4.17 -5.71 11.19
C ASP A 11 3.37 -5.14 10.00
N ALA A 12 2.28 -4.44 10.32
CA ALA A 12 1.50 -3.72 9.33
C ALA A 12 2.44 -2.91 8.42
N THR A 13 2.31 -3.12 7.12
CA THR A 13 3.21 -2.75 6.02
C THR A 13 4.20 -3.83 5.59
N HIS A 14 3.65 -4.96 5.12
CA HIS A 14 4.27 -5.65 3.99
C HIS A 14 4.54 -4.62 2.88
N LEU A 15 5.57 -4.87 2.06
CA LEU A 15 5.57 -4.36 0.69
C LEU A 15 4.18 -4.63 0.09
N GLN A 16 3.32 -3.61 0.02
CA GLN A 16 2.20 -3.63 -0.92
C GLN A 16 2.87 -3.97 -2.22
N ALA A 17 2.54 -5.13 -2.80
CA ALA A 17 3.21 -5.73 -3.94
C ALA A 17 3.76 -4.61 -4.80
N ALA A 18 5.04 -4.28 -4.59
CA ALA A 18 5.66 -3.25 -5.38
C ALA A 18 5.57 -3.85 -6.77
N SER A 19 5.00 -3.10 -7.72
CA SER A 19 5.12 -3.38 -9.14
C SER A 19 6.61 -3.29 -9.50
N SER A 20 7.35 -4.30 -9.07
CA SER A 20 8.79 -4.41 -9.10
C SER A 20 9.06 -5.70 -9.83
N GLY A 21 9.25 -5.53 -11.14
CA GLY A 21 9.50 -6.61 -12.06
C GLY A 21 10.58 -7.58 -11.56
N LYS A 22 10.26 -8.86 -11.67
CA LYS A 22 11.24 -9.90 -11.93
C LYS A 22 10.89 -10.55 -13.29
N PRO A 23 11.80 -10.58 -14.27
CA PRO A 23 11.50 -11.00 -15.62
C PRO A 23 11.65 -12.50 -15.75
N GLY A 24 10.69 -13.15 -16.39
CA GLY A 24 10.77 -14.58 -16.66
C GLY A 24 9.68 -15.05 -17.59
N LEU A 25 9.43 -14.33 -18.68
CA LEU A 25 8.69 -14.83 -19.84
C LEU A 25 9.11 -14.04 -21.08
N THR A 26 9.77 -14.73 -22.00
CA THR A 26 10.15 -14.21 -23.31
C THR A 26 8.91 -14.16 -24.18
N LEU A 27 8.23 -13.02 -24.19
CA LEU A 27 7.25 -12.70 -25.23
C LEU A 27 8.01 -12.30 -26.50
N VAL A 28 7.83 -13.07 -27.55
CA VAL A 28 8.37 -12.79 -28.89
C VAL A 28 7.47 -11.72 -29.53
N PHE A 29 8.03 -10.55 -29.73
CA PHE A 29 7.44 -9.38 -30.39
C PHE A 29 8.02 -9.24 -31.82
N PRO A 30 7.45 -8.39 -32.68
CA PRO A 30 8.06 -8.03 -33.96
C PRO A 30 9.42 -7.32 -33.75
N PRO A 31 10.43 -7.53 -34.62
CA PRO A 31 11.83 -7.17 -34.38
C PRO A 31 12.11 -5.67 -34.14
N GLN A 32 11.26 -4.76 -34.65
CA GLN A 32 11.42 -3.31 -34.42
C GLN A 32 10.97 -2.89 -33.00
N GLN A 33 9.97 -3.55 -32.41
CA GLN A 33 9.46 -3.22 -31.07
C GLN A 33 10.32 -3.84 -29.95
N HIS A 34 11.05 -4.91 -30.25
CA HIS A 34 11.92 -5.60 -29.30
C HIS A 34 13.07 -4.77 -28.75
N ALA A 35 13.77 -4.01 -29.59
CA ALA A 35 14.93 -3.24 -29.17
C ALA A 35 14.54 -2.04 -28.28
N GLU A 36 13.38 -1.44 -28.58
CA GLU A 36 12.92 -0.20 -27.95
C GLU A 36 12.27 -0.46 -26.58
N VAL A 37 11.46 -1.53 -26.47
CA VAL A 37 10.91 -2.05 -25.21
C VAL A 37 12.04 -2.50 -24.27
N ARG A 38 13.11 -3.11 -24.80
CA ARG A 38 14.27 -3.52 -24.00
C ARG A 38 15.04 -2.31 -23.46
N SER A 39 15.26 -1.27 -24.26
CA SER A 39 15.93 -0.05 -23.80
C SER A 39 15.13 0.71 -22.74
N LEU A 40 13.80 0.72 -22.84
CA LEU A 40 12.92 1.36 -21.86
C LEU A 40 12.82 0.55 -20.56
N LEU A 41 12.76 -0.78 -20.64
CA LEU A 41 12.85 -1.65 -19.47
C LEU A 41 14.22 -1.54 -18.78
N ASP A 42 15.30 -1.35 -19.54
CA ASP A 42 16.64 -1.14 -18.98
C ASP A 42 16.77 0.25 -18.34
N ASN A 43 16.21 1.29 -18.96
CA ASN A 43 16.13 2.64 -18.38
C ASN A 43 15.21 2.69 -17.15
N TYR A 44 14.16 1.87 -17.11
CA TYR A 44 13.27 1.73 -15.96
C TYR A 44 13.95 0.96 -14.81
N ARG A 45 14.84 0.00 -15.12
CA ARG A 45 15.66 -0.69 -14.12
C ARG A 45 16.74 0.19 -13.49
N HIS A 46 17.22 1.21 -14.20
CA HIS A 46 18.33 2.08 -13.75
C HIS A 46 17.89 3.47 -13.26
N GLY A 47 16.58 3.74 -13.15
CA GLY A 47 16.06 5.06 -12.85
C GLY A 47 16.06 5.96 -14.10
N VAL A 48 14.93 6.61 -14.34
CA VAL A 48 14.58 7.29 -15.61
C VAL A 48 15.64 8.32 -16.03
N THR A 49 16.37 8.06 -17.12
CA THR A 49 17.43 8.96 -17.63
C THR A 49 17.24 9.45 -19.07
N VAL A 50 16.24 8.99 -19.83
CA VAL A 50 16.05 9.43 -21.23
C VAL A 50 14.56 9.54 -21.63
N ALA A 51 14.19 10.65 -22.28
CA ALA A 51 12.85 10.89 -22.82
C ALA A 51 12.59 10.06 -24.12
N PRO A 52 11.37 9.50 -24.29
CA PRO A 52 11.05 8.63 -25.43
C PRO A 52 10.88 9.39 -26.76
N LYS A 53 11.22 8.73 -27.88
CA LYS A 53 11.11 9.29 -29.23
C LYS A 53 9.65 9.47 -29.67
N ALA A 54 9.40 10.47 -30.52
CA ALA A 54 8.07 10.97 -30.88
C ALA A 54 7.08 9.96 -31.51
N GLY A 55 7.55 8.83 -32.05
CA GLY A 55 6.69 7.74 -32.55
C GLY A 55 6.08 6.85 -31.45
N LEU A 56 6.52 7.00 -30.21
CA LEU A 56 6.13 6.18 -29.06
C LEU A 56 4.93 6.75 -28.25
N LEU A 57 4.49 7.96 -28.58
CA LEU A 57 3.54 8.74 -27.77
C LEU A 57 2.07 8.32 -27.91
N GLY A 58 1.72 7.47 -28.90
CA GLY A 58 0.36 6.99 -29.14
C GLY A 58 0.16 5.51 -28.79
N ASP A 59 0.55 4.63 -29.70
CA ASP A 59 0.20 3.19 -29.66
C ASP A 59 1.12 2.35 -28.77
N GLY A 60 2.42 2.70 -28.73
CA GLY A 60 3.43 1.94 -27.99
C GLY A 60 3.28 2.09 -26.47
N ALA A 61 3.02 3.30 -25.98
CA ALA A 61 2.88 3.57 -24.56
C ALA A 61 1.63 2.93 -23.95
N GLY A 62 0.47 2.99 -24.63
CA GLY A 62 -0.77 2.34 -24.15
C GLY A 62 -0.63 0.82 -24.05
N LEU A 63 0.02 0.20 -25.04
CA LEU A 63 0.32 -1.24 -25.02
C LEU A 63 1.28 -1.63 -23.88
N LEU A 64 2.30 -0.80 -23.62
CA LEU A 64 3.23 -1.00 -22.50
C LEU A 64 2.52 -0.96 -21.15
N VAL A 65 1.64 0.03 -20.95
CA VAL A 65 0.83 0.13 -19.72
C VAL A 65 -0.06 -1.10 -19.58
N PHE A 66 -0.70 -1.55 -20.66
CA PHE A 66 -1.52 -2.78 -20.63
C PHE A 66 -0.70 -4.02 -20.23
N VAL A 67 0.49 -4.22 -20.81
CA VAL A 67 1.37 -5.34 -20.45
C VAL A 67 1.80 -5.26 -18.98
N ALA A 68 2.15 -4.07 -18.50
CA ALA A 68 2.50 -3.87 -17.09
C ALA A 68 1.33 -4.22 -16.15
N GLN A 69 0.12 -3.77 -16.48
CA GLN A 69 -1.08 -4.09 -15.69
C GLN A 69 -1.44 -5.58 -15.75
N LEU A 70 -1.25 -6.24 -16.89
CA LEU A 70 -1.47 -7.68 -17.02
C LEU A 70 -0.49 -8.49 -16.17
N VAL A 71 0.80 -8.11 -16.15
CA VAL A 71 1.79 -8.73 -15.26
C VAL A 71 1.40 -8.55 -13.80
N ASN A 72 0.95 -7.33 -13.43
CA ASN A 72 0.46 -7.03 -12.09
C ASN A 72 -0.74 -7.90 -11.70
N LEU A 73 -1.74 -8.05 -12.59
CA LEU A 73 -2.91 -8.91 -12.38
C LEU A 73 -2.52 -10.37 -12.14
N VAL A 74 -1.59 -10.92 -12.94
CA VAL A 74 -1.12 -12.30 -12.75
C VAL A 74 -0.41 -12.47 -11.42
N GLN A 75 0.40 -11.49 -11.02
CA GLN A 75 1.10 -11.52 -9.74
C GLN A 75 0.13 -11.44 -8.56
N VAL A 76 -0.76 -10.44 -8.55
CA VAL A 76 -1.77 -10.27 -7.50
C VAL A 76 -2.68 -11.50 -7.43
N GLY A 77 -3.11 -12.04 -8.58
CA GLY A 77 -3.92 -13.26 -8.61
C GLY A 77 -3.19 -14.47 -8.01
N ARG A 78 -1.90 -14.65 -8.29
CA ARG A 78 -1.12 -15.69 -7.63
C ARG A 78 -1.06 -15.48 -6.13
N GLU A 79 -0.75 -14.27 -5.68
CA GLU A 79 -0.66 -13.94 -4.24
C GLU A 79 -2.01 -14.12 -3.51
N THR A 80 -3.13 -13.71 -4.12
CA THR A 80 -4.47 -13.85 -3.55
C THR A 80 -4.90 -15.32 -3.43
N PHE A 81 -4.52 -16.18 -4.38
CA PHE A 81 -5.00 -17.57 -4.45
C PHE A 81 -3.96 -18.65 -4.09
N SER A 82 -2.70 -18.28 -3.80
CA SER A 82 -1.66 -19.26 -3.42
C SER A 82 -1.63 -19.61 -1.93
N ASN A 83 -2.30 -18.84 -1.07
CA ASN A 83 -2.31 -19.04 0.38
C ASN A 83 -3.59 -19.78 0.82
N SER A 84 -3.51 -21.10 0.97
CA SER A 84 -4.64 -21.96 1.36
C SER A 84 -5.18 -21.70 2.78
N ASP A 85 -4.39 -21.05 3.64
CA ASP A 85 -4.70 -20.90 5.07
C ASP A 85 -5.26 -19.52 5.47
N LYS A 86 -5.24 -18.52 4.57
CA LYS A 86 -5.80 -17.17 4.84
C LYS A 86 -6.98 -16.89 3.91
N LYS A 87 -8.00 -16.17 4.42
CA LYS A 87 -9.10 -15.69 3.57
C LYS A 87 -8.52 -14.75 2.50
N PRO A 88 -8.82 -14.97 1.22
CA PRO A 88 -8.25 -14.18 0.13
C PRO A 88 -8.70 -12.71 0.24
N GLU A 89 -7.75 -11.78 0.22
CA GLU A 89 -8.05 -10.36 0.06
C GLU A 89 -8.44 -10.08 -1.39
N LEU A 90 -9.75 -9.93 -1.63
CA LEU A 90 -10.29 -9.79 -2.99
C LEU A 90 -10.19 -8.36 -3.55
N ILE A 91 -10.07 -7.35 -2.69
CA ILE A 91 -10.07 -5.94 -3.12
C ILE A 91 -8.88 -5.62 -4.05
N PRO A 92 -7.62 -5.99 -3.72
CA PRO A 92 -6.48 -5.78 -4.62
C PRO A 92 -6.63 -6.51 -5.96
N PHE A 93 -7.16 -7.74 -5.93
CA PHE A 93 -7.43 -8.53 -7.13
C PHE A 93 -8.46 -7.86 -8.04
N VAL A 94 -9.61 -7.45 -7.49
CA VAL A 94 -10.65 -6.73 -8.23
C VAL A 94 -10.11 -5.43 -8.81
N SER A 95 -9.32 -4.66 -8.06
CA SER A 95 -8.67 -3.44 -8.56
C SER A 95 -7.77 -3.72 -9.77
N SER A 96 -6.96 -4.78 -9.70
CA SER A 96 -6.06 -5.17 -10.80
C SER A 96 -6.80 -5.61 -12.07
N ILE A 97 -7.99 -6.23 -11.94
CA ILE A 97 -8.87 -6.54 -13.07
C ILE A 97 -9.32 -5.25 -13.75
N PHE A 98 -9.85 -4.28 -12.99
CA PHE A 98 -10.33 -3.02 -13.55
C PHE A 98 -9.20 -2.19 -14.17
N ALA A 99 -8.02 -2.17 -13.55
CA ALA A 99 -6.84 -1.50 -14.09
C ALA A 99 -6.40 -2.14 -15.43
N THR A 100 -6.34 -3.47 -15.49
CA THR A 100 -5.99 -4.22 -16.71
C THR A 100 -7.03 -4.03 -17.81
N ALA A 101 -8.32 -4.08 -17.46
CA ALA A 101 -9.41 -3.82 -18.40
C ALA A 101 -9.31 -2.40 -18.97
N SER A 102 -9.15 -1.39 -18.12
CA SER A 102 -8.99 0.01 -18.55
C SER A 102 -7.81 0.18 -19.50
N ALA A 103 -6.64 -0.35 -19.13
CA ALA A 103 -5.44 -0.28 -19.97
C ALA A 103 -5.62 -1.04 -21.29
N GLY A 104 -6.27 -2.21 -21.27
CA GLY A 104 -6.52 -3.02 -22.46
C GLY A 104 -7.48 -2.35 -23.45
N PHE A 105 -8.60 -1.80 -22.94
CA PHE A 105 -9.53 -1.03 -23.76
C PHE A 105 -8.89 0.26 -24.30
N GLY A 106 -8.06 0.94 -23.49
CA GLY A 106 -7.29 2.11 -23.92
C GLY A 106 -6.29 1.78 -25.02
N ALA A 107 -5.55 0.68 -24.90
CA ALA A 107 -4.61 0.20 -25.91
C ALA A 107 -5.32 -0.20 -27.21
N ALA A 108 -6.42 -0.95 -27.12
CA ALA A 108 -7.23 -1.33 -28.28
C ALA A 108 -7.82 -0.11 -28.99
N GLN A 109 -8.33 0.87 -28.23
CA GLN A 109 -8.83 2.13 -28.76
C GLN A 109 -7.71 2.92 -29.46
N GLY A 110 -6.50 2.96 -28.91
CA GLY A 110 -5.36 3.64 -29.52
C GLY A 110 -4.90 3.02 -30.85
N ILE A 111 -4.69 1.70 -30.86
CA ILE A 111 -4.28 0.98 -32.08
C ILE A 111 -5.31 1.18 -33.20
N ALA A 112 -6.60 1.05 -32.87
CA ALA A 112 -7.65 1.19 -33.86
C ALA A 112 -7.86 2.65 -34.31
N ASP A 113 -7.71 3.64 -33.43
CA ASP A 113 -7.77 5.06 -33.79
C ASP A 113 -6.62 5.46 -34.72
N THR A 114 -5.39 5.02 -34.46
CA THR A 114 -4.24 5.27 -35.34
C THR A 114 -4.44 4.62 -36.71
N ALA A 115 -4.87 3.35 -36.75
CA ALA A 115 -5.12 2.64 -38.01
C ALA A 115 -6.23 3.30 -38.84
N LEU A 116 -7.35 3.65 -38.21
CA LEU A 116 -8.47 4.32 -38.89
C LEU A 116 -8.07 5.73 -39.33
N SER A 117 -7.28 6.46 -38.53
CA SER A 117 -6.82 7.82 -38.87
C SER A 117 -5.89 7.83 -40.06
N ALA A 118 -4.97 6.86 -40.14
CA ALA A 118 -4.11 6.68 -41.31
C ALA A 118 -4.95 6.35 -42.56
N HIS A 119 -5.96 5.49 -42.43
CA HIS A 119 -6.86 5.15 -43.53
C HIS A 119 -7.71 6.34 -43.99
N ALA A 120 -8.24 7.13 -43.04
CA ALA A 120 -8.97 8.37 -43.33
C ALA A 120 -8.10 9.39 -44.07
N ALA A 121 -6.84 9.57 -43.66
CA ALA A 121 -5.90 10.47 -44.32
C ALA A 121 -5.64 10.06 -45.78
N GLU A 122 -5.52 8.76 -46.05
CA GLU A 122 -5.31 8.24 -47.41
C GLU A 122 -6.55 8.41 -48.30
N LEU A 123 -7.75 8.15 -47.77
CA LEU A 123 -9.00 8.37 -48.49
C LEU A 123 -9.26 9.86 -48.80
N GLY A 124 -8.84 10.74 -47.88
CA GLY A 124 -8.92 12.19 -48.07
C GLY A 124 -8.06 12.68 -49.23
N LYS A 125 -6.83 12.15 -49.39
CA LYS A 125 -5.94 12.46 -50.52
C LYS A 125 -6.51 12.02 -51.86
N ASN A 126 -7.23 10.90 -51.87
CA ASN A 126 -7.82 10.30 -53.07
C ASN A 126 -9.25 10.80 -53.37
N LEU A 127 -9.71 11.88 -52.72
CA LEU A 127 -11.04 12.50 -52.87
C LEU A 127 -12.24 11.56 -52.68
N LYS A 128 -12.06 10.44 -51.94
CA LYS A 128 -13.09 9.42 -51.73
C LYS A 128 -14.03 9.77 -50.56
N LYS A 129 -14.89 10.76 -50.76
CA LYS A 129 -15.74 11.36 -49.71
C LYS A 129 -16.69 10.38 -49.00
N ALA A 130 -17.26 9.41 -49.72
CA ALA A 130 -18.18 8.42 -49.14
C ALA A 130 -17.47 7.37 -48.27
N GLU A 131 -16.32 6.85 -48.73
CA GLU A 131 -15.48 5.91 -47.97
C GLU A 131 -14.92 6.59 -46.71
N LEU A 132 -14.49 7.86 -46.82
CA LEU A 132 -14.01 8.66 -45.69
C LEU A 132 -15.06 8.81 -44.58
N MET A 133 -16.32 9.07 -44.96
CA MET A 133 -17.44 9.15 -44.01
C MET A 133 -17.63 7.82 -43.27
N GLY A 134 -17.53 6.69 -43.98
CA GLY A 134 -17.63 5.35 -43.40
C GLY A 134 -16.56 5.09 -42.33
N VAL A 135 -15.32 5.51 -42.57
CA VAL A 135 -14.22 5.40 -41.60
C VAL A 135 -14.49 6.21 -40.34
N HIS A 136 -14.95 7.45 -40.48
CA HIS A 136 -15.29 8.27 -39.31
C HIS A 136 -16.47 7.71 -38.51
N VAL A 137 -17.44 7.06 -39.17
CA VAL A 137 -18.52 6.33 -38.47
C VAL A 137 -17.97 5.16 -37.66
N GLN A 138 -17.03 4.40 -38.21
CA GLN A 138 -16.38 3.30 -37.50
C GLN A 138 -15.59 3.82 -36.30
N MET A 139 -14.83 4.91 -36.46
CA MET A 139 -14.16 5.60 -35.34
C MET A 139 -15.16 6.01 -34.24
N GLY A 140 -16.29 6.61 -34.63
CA GLY A 140 -17.31 7.04 -33.67
C GLY A 140 -17.88 5.89 -32.84
N LYS A 141 -18.19 4.76 -33.50
CA LYS A 141 -18.66 3.55 -32.82
C LYS A 141 -17.60 2.98 -31.88
N LEU A 142 -16.36 2.88 -32.36
CA LEU A 142 -15.21 2.38 -31.60
C LEU A 142 -14.97 3.19 -30.32
N HIS A 143 -14.83 4.51 -30.44
CA HIS A 143 -14.58 5.39 -29.29
C HIS A 143 -15.75 5.38 -28.30
N ILE A 144 -16.99 5.30 -28.78
CA ILE A 144 -18.16 5.22 -27.90
C ILE A 144 -18.19 3.88 -27.16
N SER A 145 -17.97 2.75 -27.84
CA SER A 145 -18.04 1.44 -27.19
C SER A 145 -16.86 1.17 -26.26
N LEU A 146 -15.63 1.30 -26.77
CA LEU A 146 -14.43 0.99 -25.99
C LEU A 146 -14.14 2.09 -24.96
N GLY A 147 -14.40 3.35 -25.30
CA GLY A 147 -14.16 4.48 -24.40
C GLY A 147 -15.05 4.45 -23.17
N MET A 148 -16.35 4.19 -23.32
CA MET A 148 -17.25 4.11 -22.15
C MET A 148 -16.79 3.05 -21.14
N VAL A 149 -16.44 1.86 -21.61
CA VAL A 149 -15.97 0.76 -20.76
C VAL A 149 -14.60 1.08 -20.16
N GLY A 150 -13.65 1.51 -20.99
CA GLY A 150 -12.28 1.81 -20.57
C GLY A 150 -12.20 2.94 -19.53
N TYR A 151 -12.93 4.04 -19.75
CA TYR A 151 -12.96 5.17 -18.82
C TYR A 151 -13.65 4.83 -17.51
N THR A 152 -14.77 4.09 -17.55
CA THR A 152 -15.47 3.66 -16.34
C THR A 152 -14.61 2.72 -15.50
N ALA A 153 -14.00 1.71 -16.13
CA ALA A 153 -13.07 0.80 -15.45
C ALA A 153 -11.87 1.56 -14.86
N GLY A 154 -11.33 2.54 -15.58
CA GLY A 154 -10.21 3.37 -15.13
C GLY A 154 -10.54 4.21 -13.90
N MET A 155 -11.74 4.80 -13.85
CA MET A 155 -12.21 5.53 -12.67
C MET A 155 -12.36 4.63 -11.44
N ILE A 156 -12.93 3.44 -11.61
CA ILE A 156 -13.10 2.47 -10.52
C ILE A 156 -11.73 2.05 -9.97
N ALA A 157 -10.80 1.67 -10.85
CA ALA A 157 -9.45 1.29 -10.46
C ALA A 157 -8.72 2.42 -9.72
N ALA A 158 -8.70 3.63 -10.28
CA ALA A 158 -8.03 4.77 -9.63
C ALA A 158 -8.72 5.20 -8.33
N GLY A 159 -10.04 5.03 -8.19
CA GLY A 159 -10.75 5.25 -6.93
C GLY A 159 -10.29 4.29 -5.84
N MET A 160 -10.12 3.01 -6.17
CA MET A 160 -9.57 2.00 -5.25
C MET A 160 -8.11 2.31 -4.89
N SER A 161 -7.28 2.64 -5.88
CA SER A 161 -5.87 3.01 -5.65
C SER A 161 -5.71 4.30 -4.86
N LEU A 162 -6.59 5.30 -5.06
CA LEU A 162 -6.59 6.54 -4.28
C LEU A 162 -6.89 6.26 -2.80
N LYS A 163 -7.84 5.37 -2.51
CA LYS A 163 -8.14 4.96 -1.14
C LYS A 163 -6.91 4.30 -0.49
N ASN A 164 -6.22 3.42 -1.22
CA ASN A 164 -5.00 2.79 -0.73
C ASN A 164 -3.87 3.80 -0.51
N ALA A 165 -3.64 4.71 -1.46
CA ALA A 165 -2.64 5.77 -1.32
C ALA A 165 -2.94 6.71 -0.15
N TYR A 166 -4.22 7.00 0.12
CA TYR A 166 -4.64 7.77 1.28
C TYR A 166 -4.41 7.03 2.61
N ASN A 167 -4.64 5.71 2.65
CA ASN A 167 -4.29 4.89 3.82
C ASN A 167 -2.77 4.89 4.05
N ASN A 168 -1.98 4.64 3.00
CA ASN A 168 -0.52 4.72 3.04
C ASN A 168 -0.01 6.09 3.52
N TRP A 169 -0.66 7.18 3.09
CA TRP A 169 -0.33 8.52 3.55
C TRP A 169 -0.63 8.72 5.04
N GLN A 170 -1.79 8.28 5.52
CA GLN A 170 -2.13 8.32 6.95
C GLN A 170 -1.12 7.51 7.75
N ASP A 171 -0.77 6.31 7.29
CA ASP A 171 0.21 5.46 7.95
C ASP A 171 1.60 6.11 7.97
N ALA A 172 2.05 6.70 6.86
CA ALA A 172 3.32 7.44 6.83
C ALA A 172 3.33 8.65 7.78
N VAL A 173 2.21 9.39 7.88
CA VAL A 173 2.06 10.52 8.81
C VAL A 173 2.12 10.03 10.25
N ARG A 174 1.35 9.00 10.59
CA ARG A 174 1.35 8.34 11.92
C ARG A 174 2.76 7.91 12.31
N ASN A 175 3.50 7.41 11.33
CA ASN A 175 4.83 6.84 11.49
C ASN A 175 5.96 7.88 11.44
N GLY A 176 5.65 9.18 11.26
CA GLY A 176 6.65 10.24 11.11
C GLY A 176 7.57 10.06 9.90
N ASN A 177 7.17 9.24 8.92
CA ASN A 177 7.99 8.90 7.77
C ASN A 177 7.72 9.90 6.64
N HIS A 178 8.34 11.07 6.71
CA HIS A 178 8.13 12.16 5.74
C HIS A 178 8.47 11.77 4.29
N LYS A 179 9.40 10.85 4.08
CA LYS A 179 9.76 10.38 2.72
C LYS A 179 8.70 9.45 2.14
N ALA A 180 8.18 8.52 2.95
CA ALA A 180 7.04 7.70 2.56
C ALA A 180 5.77 8.54 2.37
N GLN A 181 5.55 9.54 3.23
CA GLN A 181 4.45 10.49 3.14
C GLN A 181 4.46 11.20 1.78
N ALA A 182 5.62 11.71 1.35
CA ALA A 182 5.79 12.33 0.04
C ALA A 182 5.47 11.36 -1.11
N GLY A 183 5.91 10.09 -1.01
CA GLY A 183 5.57 9.05 -1.98
C GLY A 183 4.06 8.78 -2.07
N ALA A 184 3.41 8.59 -0.93
CA ALA A 184 1.96 8.40 -0.87
C ALA A 184 1.18 9.61 -1.41
N SER A 185 1.61 10.84 -1.11
CA SER A 185 1.02 12.06 -1.68
C SER A 185 1.16 12.12 -3.20
N LEU A 186 2.32 11.71 -3.75
CA LEU A 186 2.53 11.63 -5.20
C LEU A 186 1.60 10.58 -5.84
N SER A 187 1.42 9.43 -5.20
CA SER A 187 0.45 8.42 -5.63
C SER A 187 -0.99 8.92 -5.59
N MET A 188 -1.37 9.66 -4.55
CA MET A 188 -2.69 10.29 -4.47
C MET A 188 -2.90 11.27 -5.63
N LEU A 189 -1.92 12.14 -5.90
CA LEU A 189 -2.00 13.08 -7.02
C LEU A 189 -2.15 12.36 -8.37
N GLY A 190 -1.37 11.30 -8.59
CA GLY A 190 -1.48 10.45 -9.78
C GLY A 190 -2.89 9.85 -9.92
N ASN A 191 -3.41 9.22 -8.87
CA ASN A 191 -4.74 8.60 -8.89
C ASN A 191 -5.88 9.62 -9.04
N SER A 192 -5.82 10.76 -8.34
CA SER A 192 -6.81 11.84 -8.50
C SER A 192 -6.80 12.42 -9.90
N GLY A 193 -5.62 12.61 -10.49
CA GLY A 193 -5.47 13.04 -11.87
C GLY A 193 -6.05 12.02 -12.85
N PHE A 194 -5.84 10.73 -12.61
CA PHE A 194 -6.41 9.66 -13.42
C PHE A 194 -7.94 9.65 -13.36
N ILE A 195 -8.56 9.82 -12.18
CA ILE A 195 -10.03 9.96 -12.05
C ILE A 195 -10.54 11.14 -12.86
N ALA A 196 -9.95 12.33 -12.68
CA ALA A 196 -10.36 13.54 -13.38
C ALA A 196 -10.26 13.38 -14.90
N SER A 197 -9.15 12.79 -15.37
CA SER A 197 -8.92 12.53 -16.79
C SER A 197 -9.97 11.57 -17.35
N ASN A 198 -10.25 10.46 -16.67
CA ASN A 198 -11.21 9.45 -17.17
C ASN A 198 -12.65 9.99 -17.12
N ALA A 199 -12.99 10.79 -16.11
CA ALA A 199 -14.28 11.46 -16.03
C ALA A 199 -14.49 12.45 -17.19
N TYR A 200 -13.44 13.18 -17.58
CA TYR A 200 -13.47 14.06 -18.75
C TYR A 200 -13.70 13.29 -20.05
N GLY A 201 -12.95 12.21 -20.28
CA GLY A 201 -13.12 11.33 -21.45
C GLY A 201 -14.52 10.70 -21.51
N LEU A 202 -15.02 10.22 -20.38
CA LEU A 202 -16.36 9.65 -20.26
C LEU A 202 -17.45 10.69 -20.54
N GLY A 203 -17.33 11.90 -19.98
CA GLY A 203 -18.28 13.00 -20.21
C GLY A 203 -18.40 13.37 -21.69
N HIS A 204 -17.27 13.47 -22.39
CA HIS A 204 -17.26 13.72 -23.84
C HIS A 204 -17.85 12.56 -24.65
N THR A 205 -17.59 11.32 -24.23
CA THR A 205 -18.14 10.11 -24.86
C THR A 205 -19.66 10.05 -24.71
N VAL A 206 -20.17 10.29 -23.49
CA VAL A 206 -21.61 10.34 -23.20
C VAL A 206 -22.28 11.46 -24.00
N GLN A 207 -21.70 12.65 -24.05
CA GLN A 207 -22.25 13.76 -24.83
C GLN A 207 -22.34 13.41 -26.33
N ALA A 208 -21.27 12.86 -26.91
CA ALA A 208 -21.25 12.45 -28.31
C ALA A 208 -22.31 11.36 -28.59
N PHE A 209 -22.43 10.39 -27.69
CA PHE A 209 -23.44 9.33 -27.80
C PHE A 209 -24.87 9.87 -27.72
N ARG A 210 -25.13 10.85 -26.84
CA ARG A 210 -26.45 11.52 -26.79
C ARG A 210 -26.80 12.22 -28.09
N HIS A 211 -25.84 12.88 -28.75
CA HIS A 211 -26.06 13.49 -30.07
C HIS A 211 -26.38 12.45 -31.15
N VAL A 212 -25.73 11.29 -31.11
CA VAL A 212 -26.03 10.16 -32.01
C VAL A 212 -27.43 9.60 -31.76
N LEU A 213 -27.84 9.47 -30.49
CA LEU A 213 -29.17 8.96 -30.12
C LEU A 213 -30.30 9.94 -30.44
N ALA A 214 -30.02 11.25 -30.42
CA ALA A 214 -30.99 12.28 -30.79
C ALA A 214 -31.33 12.29 -32.29
N ALA A 215 -30.49 11.67 -33.13
CA ALA A 215 -30.75 11.51 -34.55
C ALA A 215 -31.54 10.22 -34.84
N GLU A 216 -32.50 10.30 -35.77
CA GLU A 216 -33.37 9.19 -36.14
C GLU A 216 -32.56 7.95 -36.60
N ALA A 217 -32.96 6.77 -36.15
CA ALA A 217 -32.31 5.52 -36.52
C ALA A 217 -32.34 5.29 -38.04
N GLY A 218 -31.20 4.89 -38.62
CA GLY A 218 -31.07 4.66 -40.06
C GLY A 218 -30.98 5.92 -40.93
N SER A 219 -31.08 7.13 -40.34
CA SER A 219 -31.01 8.37 -41.10
C SER A 219 -29.58 8.77 -41.51
N ALA A 220 -29.48 9.58 -42.58
CA ALA A 220 -28.24 10.26 -42.96
C ALA A 220 -27.73 11.19 -41.85
N ALA A 221 -28.64 11.79 -41.07
CA ALA A 221 -28.30 12.61 -39.91
C ALA A 221 -27.58 11.80 -38.83
N ARG A 222 -28.03 10.57 -38.54
CA ARG A 222 -27.36 9.69 -37.56
C ARG A 222 -26.01 9.19 -38.04
N THR A 223 -25.88 8.91 -39.34
CA THR A 223 -24.58 8.58 -39.96
C THR A 223 -23.59 9.74 -39.80
N THR A 224 -24.05 10.97 -40.05
CA THR A 224 -23.24 12.17 -39.85
C THR A 224 -22.88 12.38 -38.37
N ALA A 225 -23.82 12.15 -37.45
CA ALA A 225 -23.58 12.25 -36.01
C ALA A 225 -22.52 11.26 -35.54
N TRP A 226 -22.53 10.01 -36.03
CA TRP A 226 -21.48 9.03 -35.75
C TRP A 226 -20.11 9.48 -36.28
N ALA A 227 -20.05 10.01 -37.51
CA ALA A 227 -18.80 10.50 -38.08
C ALA A 227 -18.21 11.68 -37.29
N LEU A 228 -19.05 12.65 -36.91
CA LEU A 228 -18.65 13.78 -36.08
C LEU A 228 -18.18 13.34 -34.69
N ALA A 229 -18.86 12.34 -34.10
CA ALA A 229 -18.41 11.72 -32.86
C ALA A 229 -17.02 11.09 -33.01
N GLY A 230 -16.73 10.40 -34.12
CA GLY A 230 -15.42 9.81 -34.40
C GLY A 230 -14.30 10.84 -34.40
N VAL A 231 -14.41 11.90 -35.20
CA VAL A 231 -13.38 12.95 -35.30
C VAL A 231 -13.16 13.64 -33.95
N ARG A 232 -14.26 13.96 -33.24
CA ARG A 232 -14.20 14.64 -31.94
C ARG A 232 -13.55 13.75 -30.87
N LEU A 233 -13.97 12.50 -30.76
CA LEU A 233 -13.49 11.59 -29.71
C LEU A 233 -12.06 11.11 -29.95
N SER A 234 -11.63 10.99 -31.21
CA SER A 234 -10.22 10.76 -31.56
C SER A 234 -9.33 11.89 -31.04
N THR A 235 -9.74 13.15 -31.21
CA THR A 235 -9.02 14.32 -30.67
C THR A 235 -8.97 14.33 -29.14
N VAL A 236 -10.10 13.99 -28.48
CA VAL A 236 -10.16 13.88 -27.02
C VAL A 236 -9.26 12.75 -26.52
N PHE A 237 -9.28 11.60 -27.20
CA PHE A 237 -8.47 10.44 -26.86
C PHE A 237 -6.96 10.74 -26.95
N LEU A 238 -6.49 11.41 -28.01
CA LEU A 238 -5.09 11.78 -28.16
C LEU A 238 -4.59 12.65 -26.99
N ARG A 239 -5.36 13.66 -26.60
CA ARG A 239 -5.03 14.55 -25.47
C ARG A 239 -5.06 13.81 -24.15
N PHE A 240 -6.07 12.96 -23.98
CA PHE A 240 -6.26 12.15 -22.78
C PHE A 240 -5.13 11.12 -22.60
N ASN A 241 -4.69 10.45 -23.67
CA ASN A 241 -3.69 9.39 -23.59
C ASN A 241 -2.37 9.92 -23.01
N VAL A 242 -1.92 11.09 -23.46
CA VAL A 242 -0.72 11.76 -22.91
C VAL A 242 -0.85 12.10 -21.43
N VAL A 243 -2.01 12.66 -21.04
CA VAL A 243 -2.27 13.04 -19.63
C VAL A 243 -2.43 11.81 -18.74
N GLY A 244 -3.06 10.75 -19.25
CA GLY A 244 -3.20 9.46 -18.57
C GLY A 244 -1.84 8.81 -18.30
N ILE A 245 -0.94 8.78 -19.29
CA ILE A 245 0.42 8.27 -19.13
C ILE A 245 1.17 9.03 -18.02
N LEU A 246 1.07 10.36 -17.99
CA LEU A 246 1.70 11.17 -16.95
C LEU A 246 1.19 10.80 -15.55
N PHE A 247 -0.12 10.67 -15.38
CA PHE A 247 -0.71 10.33 -14.08
C PHE A 247 -0.41 8.89 -13.65
N THR A 248 -0.35 7.94 -14.58
CA THR A 248 0.15 6.58 -14.31
C THR A 248 1.62 6.60 -13.87
N ALA A 249 2.47 7.42 -14.51
CA ALA A 249 3.87 7.54 -14.10
C ALA A 249 4.00 8.15 -12.69
N LEU A 250 3.19 9.14 -12.34
CA LEU A 250 3.14 9.72 -11.00
C LEU A 250 2.67 8.71 -9.95
N GLU A 251 1.62 7.94 -10.26
CA GLU A 251 1.11 6.88 -9.39
C GLU A 251 2.17 5.82 -9.11
N LEU A 252 2.78 5.25 -10.16
CA LEU A 252 3.83 4.24 -10.03
C LEU A 252 5.05 4.77 -9.29
N SER A 253 5.50 6.00 -9.60
CA SER A 253 6.65 6.62 -8.95
C SER A 253 6.38 6.89 -7.47
N GLY A 254 5.18 7.35 -7.13
CA GLY A 254 4.77 7.57 -5.74
C GLY A 254 4.71 6.26 -4.96
N SER A 255 4.15 5.21 -5.56
CA SER A 255 3.98 3.91 -4.92
C SER A 255 5.34 3.25 -4.70
N TRP A 256 6.24 3.38 -5.68
CA TRP A 256 7.63 2.98 -5.54
C TRP A 256 8.36 3.75 -4.43
N LEU A 257 8.19 5.08 -4.38
CA LEU A 257 8.85 5.93 -3.38
C LEU A 257 8.36 5.61 -1.97
N TYR A 258 7.05 5.41 -1.81
CA TYR A 258 6.43 4.95 -0.57
C TYR A 258 7.06 3.63 -0.12
N ASN A 259 7.04 2.60 -0.96
CA ASN A 259 7.58 1.28 -0.64
C ASN A 259 9.10 1.32 -0.38
N ARG A 260 9.86 2.15 -1.10
CA ARG A 260 11.32 2.31 -0.92
C ARG A 260 11.67 2.83 0.48
N PHE A 261 10.83 3.70 1.04
CA PHE A 261 11.05 4.32 2.34
C PHE A 261 10.22 3.73 3.47
N ASN A 262 9.22 2.92 3.16
CA ASN A 262 8.34 2.26 4.12
C ASN A 262 8.49 0.74 4.01
N LEU A 263 9.66 0.25 4.41
CA LEU A 263 9.98 -1.17 4.48
C LEU A 263 9.64 -1.72 5.86
N SER A 264 9.17 -2.96 5.91
CA SER A 264 9.04 -3.68 7.18
C SER A 264 10.41 -3.98 7.79
N ALA A 265 10.43 -4.30 9.08
CA ALA A 265 11.65 -4.72 9.77
C ALA A 265 12.22 -6.01 9.16
N HIS A 266 11.35 -6.93 8.73
CA HIS A 266 11.71 -8.12 7.98
C HIS A 266 12.36 -7.81 6.62
N ASP A 267 11.79 -6.87 5.86
CA ASP A 267 12.34 -6.48 4.56
C ASP A 267 13.70 -5.79 4.71
N HIS A 268 13.87 -4.98 5.76
CA HIS A 268 15.16 -4.41 6.12
C HIS A 268 16.19 -5.50 6.41
N TRP A 269 15.83 -6.51 7.22
CA TRP A 269 16.70 -7.65 7.52
C TRP A 269 17.05 -8.47 6.27
N LEU A 270 16.07 -8.78 5.41
CA LEU A 270 16.32 -9.52 4.17
C LEU A 270 17.29 -8.76 3.26
N LEU A 271 17.11 -7.45 3.12
CA LEU A 271 17.99 -6.60 2.31
C LEU A 271 19.39 -6.45 2.89
N SER A 272 19.55 -6.55 4.22
CA SER A 272 20.86 -6.49 4.87
C SER A 272 21.65 -7.79 4.77
N THR A 273 21.00 -8.92 4.52
CA THR A 273 21.69 -10.21 4.38
C THR A 273 22.57 -10.27 3.11
N PRO A 274 23.59 -11.15 3.05
CA PRO A 274 24.39 -11.38 1.85
C PRO A 274 23.59 -11.82 0.61
N TRP A 275 22.36 -12.32 0.81
CA TRP A 275 21.44 -12.73 -0.26
C TRP A 275 20.54 -11.59 -0.76
N GLY A 276 20.59 -10.41 -0.14
CA GLY A 276 19.85 -9.23 -0.55
C GLY A 276 20.20 -8.81 -1.99
N MET A 277 19.25 -8.30 -2.75
CA MET A 277 19.48 -7.89 -4.15
C MET A 277 20.07 -6.48 -4.29
N ASP A 278 20.14 -5.70 -3.20
CA ASP A 278 20.64 -4.32 -3.16
C ASP A 278 22.02 -4.31 -2.49
N PRO A 279 23.14 -4.25 -3.26
CA PRO A 279 24.49 -4.34 -2.72
C PRO A 279 24.80 -3.26 -1.68
N ASP A 280 24.23 -2.07 -1.85
CA ASP A 280 24.46 -0.91 -0.97
C ASP A 280 23.81 -1.09 0.41
N ARG A 281 22.89 -2.04 0.55
CA ARG A 281 22.20 -2.35 1.80
C ARG A 281 22.72 -3.58 2.50
N ARG A 282 23.58 -4.38 1.84
CA ARG A 282 24.14 -5.59 2.45
C ARG A 282 25.11 -5.20 3.55
N GLU A 283 24.98 -5.85 4.68
CA GLU A 283 25.89 -5.72 5.81
C GLU A 283 26.83 -6.93 5.85
N SER A 284 28.07 -6.70 6.28
CA SER A 284 29.08 -7.76 6.44
C SER A 284 29.14 -8.21 7.91
N LEU A 285 28.06 -8.83 8.39
CA LEU A 285 27.95 -9.34 9.76
C LEU A 285 28.18 -10.85 9.84
N ALA A 286 28.46 -11.35 11.05
CA ALA A 286 28.50 -12.78 11.33
C ALA A 286 27.09 -13.40 11.27
N LEU A 287 26.99 -14.69 10.96
CA LEU A 287 25.69 -15.40 10.89
C LEU A 287 24.90 -15.31 12.20
N SER A 288 25.58 -15.35 13.35
CA SER A 288 24.98 -15.21 14.68
C SER A 288 24.26 -13.88 14.86
N GLU A 289 24.82 -12.79 14.32
CA GLU A 289 24.20 -11.45 14.37
C GLU A 289 22.96 -11.38 13.48
N PHE A 290 22.99 -11.96 12.27
CA PHE A 290 21.80 -12.05 11.43
C PHE A 290 20.68 -12.86 12.09
N GLN A 291 21.02 -13.97 12.75
CA GLN A 291 20.07 -14.81 13.48
C GLN A 291 19.49 -14.08 14.70
N LYS A 292 20.32 -13.31 15.41
CA LYS A 292 19.90 -12.48 16.54
C LYS A 292 18.92 -11.39 16.10
N THR A 293 19.26 -10.64 15.05
CA THR A 293 18.39 -9.59 14.49
C THR A 293 17.08 -10.17 13.95
N LEU A 294 17.14 -11.30 13.24
CA LEU A 294 15.93 -12.00 12.79
C LEU A 294 15.04 -12.39 13.98
N ARG A 295 15.62 -12.99 15.03
CA ARG A 295 14.88 -13.36 16.23
C ARG A 295 14.20 -12.14 16.85
N GLY A 296 14.87 -10.99 16.89
CA GLY A 296 14.27 -9.74 17.32
C GLY A 296 13.02 -9.37 16.50
N HIS A 297 13.10 -9.47 15.17
CA HIS A 297 11.96 -9.18 14.29
C HIS A 297 10.81 -10.18 14.47
N ILE A 298 11.09 -11.48 14.59
CA ILE A 298 10.04 -12.50 14.78
C ILE A 298 9.30 -12.30 16.12
N GLN A 299 10.01 -11.84 17.14
CA GLN A 299 9.49 -11.65 18.50
C GLN A 299 8.89 -10.26 18.73
N THR A 300 8.82 -9.43 17.69
CA THR A 300 8.40 -8.03 17.83
C THR A 300 6.97 -7.95 18.35
N PRO A 301 6.75 -7.33 19.52
CA PRO A 301 5.40 -7.12 20.04
C PRO A 301 4.69 -6.02 19.25
N HIS A 302 3.36 -6.09 19.17
CA HIS A 302 2.54 -5.04 18.56
C HIS A 302 1.26 -4.80 19.35
N MET A 303 0.70 -3.60 19.21
CA MET A 303 -0.54 -3.20 19.87
C MET A 303 -1.69 -3.17 18.86
N GLU A 304 -2.72 -3.98 19.06
CA GLU A 304 -3.97 -3.92 18.31
C GLU A 304 -5.02 -3.13 19.10
N ILE A 305 -5.55 -2.07 18.50
CA ILE A 305 -6.64 -1.28 19.05
C ILE A 305 -7.92 -1.60 18.31
N LEU A 306 -8.84 -2.28 19.01
CA LEU A 306 -10.17 -2.57 18.51
C LEU A 306 -11.11 -1.36 18.74
N PRO A 307 -11.94 -0.99 17.76
CA PRO A 307 -12.92 0.09 17.92
C PRO A 307 -13.94 -0.26 19.01
N ALA A 308 -14.56 0.76 19.60
CA ALA A 308 -15.72 0.55 20.44
C ALA A 308 -16.83 -0.07 19.57
N SER A 309 -17.38 -1.19 20.02
CA SER A 309 -18.46 -1.88 19.34
C SER A 309 -19.75 -1.79 20.17
N GLN A 310 -20.88 -1.84 19.48
CA GLN A 310 -22.17 -1.98 20.11
C GLN A 310 -22.73 -3.34 19.71
N GLU A 311 -22.49 -4.34 20.55
CA GLU A 311 -23.08 -5.67 20.40
C GLU A 311 -24.24 -5.82 21.37
N SER A 312 -25.38 -6.30 20.87
CA SER A 312 -26.55 -6.63 21.69
C SER A 312 -27.04 -5.52 22.63
N GLY A 313 -26.90 -4.25 22.22
CA GLY A 313 -27.36 -3.09 23.00
C GLY A 313 -26.38 -2.63 24.11
N THR A 314 -25.31 -3.37 24.35
CA THR A 314 -24.22 -2.99 25.26
C THR A 314 -23.09 -2.31 24.50
N VAL A 315 -22.63 -1.15 25.00
CA VAL A 315 -21.47 -0.44 24.45
C VAL A 315 -20.21 -1.07 25.03
N GLN A 316 -19.45 -1.78 24.21
CA GLN A 316 -18.11 -2.21 24.59
C GLN A 316 -17.11 -1.07 24.33
N PRO A 317 -16.25 -0.74 25.30
CA PRO A 317 -15.22 0.27 25.10
C PRO A 317 -14.17 -0.19 24.07
N ARG A 318 -13.37 0.75 23.58
CA ARG A 318 -12.17 0.43 22.78
C ARG A 318 -11.25 -0.49 23.58
N ARG A 319 -10.73 -1.52 22.93
CA ARG A 319 -9.86 -2.53 23.55
C ARG A 319 -8.44 -2.38 23.01
N PHE A 320 -7.46 -2.60 23.87
CA PHE A 320 -6.04 -2.40 23.58
C PHE A 320 -5.31 -3.70 23.89
N LEU A 321 -4.99 -4.43 22.84
CA LEU A 321 -4.43 -5.78 22.92
C LEU A 321 -2.95 -5.72 22.56
N LEU A 322 -2.09 -6.03 23.50
CA LEU A 322 -0.66 -6.15 23.31
C LEU A 322 -0.31 -7.61 22.98
N HIS A 323 0.10 -7.85 21.75
CA HIS A 323 0.41 -9.17 21.22
C HIS A 323 1.89 -9.49 21.34
N PHE A 324 2.19 -10.70 21.82
CA PHE A 324 3.52 -11.28 21.83
C PHE A 324 3.52 -12.57 20.99
N PRO A 325 3.91 -12.49 19.70
CA PRO A 325 3.58 -13.54 18.74
C PRO A 325 4.19 -14.92 19.01
N THR A 326 5.37 -14.96 19.64
CA THR A 326 6.10 -16.20 19.90
C THR A 326 6.11 -16.60 21.37
N LEU A 327 5.47 -15.80 22.23
CA LEU A 327 5.55 -15.98 23.67
C LEU A 327 4.29 -16.66 24.17
N SER A 328 4.42 -17.49 25.18
CA SER A 328 3.30 -18.06 25.93
C SER A 328 3.43 -17.76 27.42
N VAL A 329 2.34 -17.93 28.16
CA VAL A 329 2.34 -17.86 29.63
C VAL A 329 3.32 -18.85 30.25
N ASN A 330 3.50 -20.04 29.64
CA ASN A 330 4.41 -21.07 30.15
C ASN A 330 5.88 -20.64 30.06
N ASP A 331 6.24 -19.83 29.07
CA ASP A 331 7.62 -19.34 28.92
C ASP A 331 8.00 -18.33 30.03
N LEU A 332 6.99 -17.62 30.53
CA LEU A 332 7.10 -16.67 31.64
C LEU A 332 7.05 -17.35 33.01
N ALA A 333 6.54 -18.57 33.10
CA ALA A 333 6.52 -19.33 34.35
C ALA A 333 7.96 -19.67 34.81
N LYS A 334 8.15 -19.70 36.14
CA LYS A 334 9.40 -20.18 36.74
C LYS A 334 9.63 -21.66 36.39
N ARG A 335 10.86 -22.03 36.03
CA ARG A 335 11.20 -23.42 35.75
C ARG A 335 11.24 -24.24 37.04
N LEU A 336 10.81 -25.50 36.99
CA LEU A 336 10.98 -26.42 38.13
C LEU A 336 12.46 -26.50 38.52
N GLY A 337 12.77 -26.11 39.76
CA GLY A 337 14.13 -26.08 40.31
C GLY A 337 14.93 -24.79 40.06
N SER A 338 14.32 -23.73 39.50
CA SER A 338 14.95 -22.42 39.33
C SER A 338 13.98 -21.28 39.65
N ASP A 339 14.46 -20.23 40.30
CA ASP A 339 13.69 -19.00 40.52
C ASP A 339 13.57 -18.12 39.25
N ALA A 340 14.27 -18.49 38.16
CA ALA A 340 14.28 -17.78 36.90
C ALA A 340 13.29 -18.39 35.88
N SER A 341 12.57 -17.52 35.16
CA SER A 341 11.76 -17.91 34.00
C SER A 341 12.65 -18.11 32.77
N SER A 342 12.16 -18.83 31.76
CA SER A 342 12.90 -19.00 30.50
C SER A 342 13.03 -17.71 29.69
N VAL A 343 12.10 -16.79 29.91
CA VAL A 343 11.98 -15.50 29.21
C VAL A 343 11.88 -14.38 30.22
N LEU A 344 12.58 -13.28 29.95
CA LEU A 344 12.39 -11.99 30.60
C LEU A 344 11.37 -11.19 29.79
N LEU A 345 10.29 -10.76 30.44
CA LEU A 345 9.36 -9.77 29.91
C LEU A 345 9.16 -8.67 30.95
N ASN A 346 9.72 -7.49 30.68
CA ASN A 346 9.47 -6.30 31.47
C ASN A 346 8.80 -5.23 30.62
N ILE A 347 7.86 -4.49 31.23
CA ILE A 347 7.15 -3.39 30.59
C ILE A 347 7.33 -2.13 31.43
N GLY A 348 7.61 -1.03 30.77
CA GLY A 348 7.52 0.32 31.32
C GLY A 348 6.75 1.20 30.33
N GLY A 349 6.50 2.46 30.69
CA GLY A 349 5.83 3.33 29.74
C GLY A 349 5.88 4.81 30.05
N TYR A 350 5.44 5.56 29.05
CA TYR A 350 5.38 7.01 29.04
C TYR A 350 4.03 7.46 28.51
N GLN A 351 3.55 8.59 29.02
CA GLN A 351 2.54 9.41 28.40
C GLN A 351 3.24 10.47 27.56
N VAL A 352 2.79 10.67 26.32
CA VAL A 352 3.37 11.64 25.39
C VAL A 352 2.28 12.58 24.89
N ILE A 353 2.37 13.85 25.26
CA ILE A 353 1.55 14.91 24.67
C ILE A 353 2.20 15.30 23.35
N ARG A 354 1.44 15.18 22.26
CA ARG A 354 1.92 15.44 20.89
C ARG A 354 2.39 16.88 20.74
N GLU A 355 3.43 17.08 19.95
CA GLU A 355 3.87 18.40 19.52
C GLU A 355 2.72 19.14 18.83
N ILE A 356 2.57 20.42 19.15
CA ILE A 356 1.63 21.31 18.47
C ILE A 356 2.45 22.14 17.47
N PRO A 357 2.35 21.90 16.15
CA PRO A 357 3.12 22.67 15.18
C PRO A 357 2.57 24.09 15.03
N GLY A 358 3.45 25.09 14.88
CA GLY A 358 3.06 26.47 14.60
C GLY A 358 3.94 27.52 15.29
N ARG A 359 3.62 28.80 15.09
CA ARG A 359 4.38 29.94 15.64
C ARG A 359 4.34 30.01 17.19
N MET A 360 3.30 29.48 17.81
CA MET A 360 3.16 29.28 19.26
C MET A 360 3.23 27.79 19.63
N GLY A 361 3.91 26.99 18.82
CA GLY A 361 3.97 25.55 19.01
C GLY A 361 4.67 25.15 20.31
N SER A 362 4.23 24.06 20.90
CA SER A 362 4.85 23.45 22.08
C SER A 362 5.52 22.14 21.68
N PRO A 363 6.76 21.87 22.13
CA PRO A 363 7.44 20.60 21.86
C PRO A 363 6.66 19.44 22.50
N ALA A 364 6.90 18.22 22.01
CA ALA A 364 6.33 17.03 22.63
C ALA A 364 6.75 16.92 24.10
N GLN A 365 5.79 16.68 24.98
CA GLN A 365 6.04 16.50 26.42
C GLN A 365 5.93 15.02 26.78
N TRP A 366 6.93 14.53 27.50
CA TRP A 366 7.04 13.13 27.92
C TRP A 366 6.97 13.03 29.43
N ASP A 367 5.98 12.32 29.93
CA ASP A 367 5.78 12.05 31.35
C ASP A 367 5.82 10.54 31.59
N ARG A 368 6.47 10.08 32.66
CA ARG A 368 6.52 8.65 32.97
C ARG A 368 5.16 8.17 33.47
N LEU A 369 4.76 6.98 33.02
CA LEU A 369 3.66 6.25 33.65
C LEU A 369 4.14 5.67 34.98
N ASP A 370 3.30 5.71 36.00
CA ASP A 370 3.61 5.24 37.35
C ASP A 370 3.31 3.73 37.53
N GLU A 371 3.47 3.22 38.76
CA GLU A 371 3.21 1.80 39.11
C GLU A 371 1.78 1.34 38.80
N SER A 372 0.83 2.25 38.55
CA SER A 372 -0.53 1.86 38.18
C SER A 372 -0.61 1.17 36.81
N LEU A 373 0.42 1.31 35.96
CA LEU A 373 0.49 0.64 34.66
C LEU A 373 0.46 -0.89 34.77
N GLU A 374 1.14 -1.47 35.78
CA GLU A 374 1.18 -2.92 36.00
C GLU A 374 -0.22 -3.48 36.27
N ALA A 375 -0.99 -2.79 37.12
CA ALA A 375 -2.33 -3.17 37.51
C ALA A 375 -3.36 -3.12 36.36
N ARG A 376 -3.00 -2.55 35.19
CA ARG A 376 -3.90 -2.41 34.05
C ARG A 376 -3.79 -3.53 33.03
N PHE A 377 -2.75 -4.36 33.12
CA PHE A 377 -2.59 -5.50 32.22
C PHE A 377 -3.33 -6.73 32.74
N GLN A 378 -4.12 -7.33 31.86
CA GLN A 378 -4.80 -8.60 32.10
C GLN A 378 -4.43 -9.61 31.01
N ILE A 379 -4.32 -10.88 31.35
CA ILE A 379 -4.07 -11.93 30.35
C ILE A 379 -5.40 -12.21 29.63
N LYS A 380 -5.46 -11.91 28.33
CA LYS A 380 -6.62 -12.25 27.49
C LYS A 380 -6.43 -13.58 26.78
N GLN A 381 -5.21 -13.89 26.34
CA GLN A 381 -4.89 -15.17 25.70
C GLN A 381 -3.53 -15.68 26.17
N PRO A 382 -3.39 -16.97 26.51
CA PRO A 382 -2.15 -17.51 27.06
C PRO A 382 -1.13 -17.98 26.02
N SER A 383 -1.55 -18.26 24.78
CA SER A 383 -0.66 -18.73 23.69
C SER A 383 -1.29 -18.48 22.30
N PRO A 384 -0.64 -17.69 21.41
CA PRO A 384 0.38 -16.70 21.76
C PRO A 384 -0.14 -15.74 22.84
N LEU A 385 0.76 -15.17 23.63
CA LEU A 385 0.42 -14.32 24.75
C LEU A 385 -0.18 -13.00 24.24
N ILE A 386 -1.38 -12.68 24.72
CA ILE A 386 -2.04 -11.40 24.50
C ILE A 386 -2.38 -10.80 25.86
N LEU A 387 -1.84 -9.61 26.11
CA LEU A 387 -2.16 -8.82 27.29
C LEU A 387 -3.15 -7.71 26.90
N GLU A 388 -4.27 -7.61 27.59
CA GLU A 388 -5.22 -6.51 27.42
C GLU A 388 -4.88 -5.38 28.39
N LEU A 389 -4.72 -4.17 27.87
CA LEU A 389 -4.51 -2.95 28.64
C LEU A 389 -5.86 -2.28 28.92
N THR A 390 -6.27 -2.31 30.19
CA THR A 390 -7.57 -1.83 30.66
C THR A 390 -7.48 -0.44 31.29
N ASP A 391 -8.61 0.29 31.33
CA ASP A 391 -8.75 1.58 32.03
C ASP A 391 -7.66 2.64 31.70
N LEU A 392 -7.38 2.81 30.41
CA LEU A 392 -6.40 3.77 29.89
C LEU A 392 -6.66 5.23 30.28
N ARG A 393 -7.91 5.59 30.57
CA ARG A 393 -8.23 6.96 31.01
C ARG A 393 -7.63 7.26 32.38
N ALA A 394 -7.57 6.27 33.27
CA ALA A 394 -6.94 6.44 34.58
C ALA A 394 -5.42 6.57 34.48
N LEU A 395 -4.80 6.06 33.41
CA LEU A 395 -3.36 6.19 33.17
C LEU A 395 -2.97 7.57 32.61
N VAL A 396 -3.89 8.26 31.94
CA VAL A 396 -3.61 9.51 31.23
C VAL A 396 -3.92 10.70 32.12
N ARG A 397 -2.90 11.49 32.42
CA ARG A 397 -2.95 12.69 33.27
C ARG A 397 -3.12 14.00 32.49
N SER A 398 -3.26 13.94 31.16
CA SER A 398 -3.39 15.12 30.30
C SER A 398 -4.85 15.58 30.20
N ASP A 399 -5.05 16.89 30.28
CA ASP A 399 -6.34 17.55 30.02
C ASP A 399 -6.78 17.42 28.54
N TYR A 400 -5.88 16.97 27.66
CA TYR A 400 -6.11 16.80 26.23
C TYR A 400 -5.87 15.34 25.79
N PRO A 401 -6.77 14.41 26.16
CA PRO A 401 -6.65 12.99 25.77
C PRO A 401 -6.73 12.77 24.25
N GLY A 402 -7.27 13.74 23.50
CA GLY A 402 -7.25 13.80 22.03
C GLY A 402 -5.86 13.95 21.42
N HIS A 403 -4.91 14.51 22.17
CA HIS A 403 -3.54 14.81 21.73
C HIS A 403 -2.50 14.03 22.52
N THR A 404 -2.91 12.95 23.18
CA THR A 404 -2.05 12.16 24.05
C THR A 404 -1.88 10.75 23.49
N ASP A 405 -0.62 10.35 23.38
CA ASP A 405 -0.23 8.98 23.06
C ASP A 405 0.36 8.31 24.29
N ILE A 406 0.39 6.98 24.28
CA ILE A 406 1.17 6.19 25.21
C ILE A 406 2.31 5.54 24.45
N VAL A 407 3.48 5.50 25.09
CA VAL A 407 4.64 4.77 24.63
C VAL A 407 4.96 3.68 25.63
N LEU A 408 4.79 2.41 25.26
CA LEU A 408 5.25 1.28 26.07
C LEU A 408 6.68 0.93 25.67
N SER A 409 7.54 0.80 26.66
CA SER A 409 8.91 0.30 26.52
C SER A 409 8.97 -1.13 27.02
N ILE A 410 9.29 -2.08 26.14
CA ILE A 410 9.22 -3.51 26.41
C ILE A 410 10.62 -4.11 26.30
N GLN A 411 11.07 -4.74 27.38
CA GLN A 411 12.27 -5.58 27.37
C GLN A 411 11.82 -7.03 27.25
N LEU A 412 12.15 -7.66 26.13
CA LEU A 412 11.86 -9.07 25.88
C LEU A 412 13.14 -9.82 25.55
N GLY A 413 13.46 -10.83 26.36
CA GLY A 413 14.73 -11.55 26.25
C GLY A 413 14.66 -12.99 26.68
N HIS A 414 15.64 -13.79 26.26
CA HIS A 414 15.74 -15.21 26.59
C HIS A 414 16.94 -15.46 27.49
N THR A 415 16.85 -16.48 28.34
CA THR A 415 18.00 -16.90 29.15
C THR A 415 19.07 -17.52 28.23
N ILE A 416 20.31 -17.05 28.34
CA ILE A 416 21.49 -17.63 27.69
C ILE A 416 22.16 -18.68 28.60
N GLU A 417 23.13 -19.43 28.08
CA GLU A 417 23.78 -20.55 28.80
C GLU A 417 24.35 -20.16 30.18
N ASP A 418 24.79 -18.91 30.35
CA ASP A 418 25.30 -18.35 31.62
C ASP A 418 24.21 -18.02 32.66
N GLY A 419 22.92 -18.24 32.36
CA GLY A 419 21.80 -17.87 33.24
C GLY A 419 21.42 -16.38 33.22
N ARG A 420 22.13 -15.55 32.43
CA ARG A 420 21.75 -14.14 32.17
C ARG A 420 20.67 -14.06 31.10
N TYR A 421 19.97 -12.93 31.01
CA TYR A 421 19.05 -12.65 29.91
C TYR A 421 19.71 -11.79 28.84
N GLU A 422 19.53 -12.16 27.58
CA GLU A 422 19.79 -11.30 26.44
C GLU A 422 18.45 -10.75 25.96
N ALA A 423 18.21 -9.45 26.18
CA ALA A 423 16.93 -8.80 25.91
C ALA A 423 17.03 -7.78 24.79
N ASN A 424 16.02 -7.80 23.92
CA ASN A 424 15.74 -6.77 22.95
C ASN A 424 14.79 -5.74 23.55
N LEU A 425 14.97 -4.48 23.16
CA LEU A 425 14.16 -3.36 23.59
C LEU A 425 13.22 -2.96 22.44
N TYR A 426 11.93 -2.89 22.73
CA TYR A 426 10.89 -2.51 21.77
C TYR A 426 10.10 -1.33 22.30
N ASP A 427 9.87 -0.29 21.50
CA ASP A 427 8.98 0.82 21.87
C ASP A 427 7.70 0.78 21.03
N LEU A 428 6.56 0.83 21.69
CA LEU A 428 5.23 0.85 21.06
C LEU A 428 4.53 2.16 21.36
N ARG A 429 4.29 2.98 20.34
CA ARG A 429 3.51 4.23 20.46
C ARG A 429 2.12 4.06 19.89
N PHE A 430 1.11 4.40 20.67
CA PHE A 430 -0.28 4.35 20.21
C PHE A 430 -1.15 5.45 20.83
N PRO A 431 -2.19 5.92 20.13
CA PRO A 431 -3.06 6.97 20.62
C PRO A 431 -4.08 6.46 21.64
N VAL A 432 -4.33 7.30 22.64
CA VAL A 432 -5.35 7.03 23.67
C VAL A 432 -6.76 7.11 23.06
N THR A 433 -7.00 8.01 22.10
CA THR A 433 -8.32 8.24 21.49
C THR A 433 -8.28 8.27 19.96
N GLY A 434 -9.45 8.11 19.33
CA GLY A 434 -9.62 8.26 17.89
C GLY A 434 -9.20 7.04 17.06
N GLU A 435 -7.89 6.82 16.91
CA GLU A 435 -7.36 5.89 15.91
C GLU A 435 -7.44 4.42 16.36
N THR A 436 -7.68 3.51 15.43
CA THR A 436 -7.82 2.06 15.68
C THR A 436 -7.00 1.28 14.65
N GLY A 437 -6.65 0.03 14.97
CA GLY A 437 -5.83 -0.83 14.12
C GLY A 437 -4.55 -1.31 14.81
N ASN A 438 -3.59 -1.77 14.02
CA ASN A 438 -2.35 -2.37 14.50
C ASN A 438 -1.20 -1.33 14.56
N PHE A 439 -0.51 -1.26 15.69
CA PHE A 439 0.59 -0.37 15.99
C PHE A 439 1.86 -1.20 16.28
N PRO A 440 2.81 -1.27 15.33
CA PRO A 440 4.02 -2.09 15.47
C PRO A 440 5.09 -1.39 16.34
N ALA A 441 6.03 -2.18 16.88
CA ALA A 441 7.14 -1.61 17.65
C ALA A 441 8.14 -0.90 16.74
N ARG A 442 8.75 0.16 17.28
CA ARG A 442 9.69 1.03 16.57
C ARG A 442 10.80 1.48 17.51
N THR A 443 11.89 1.96 16.94
CA THR A 443 12.89 2.71 17.71
C THR A 443 12.37 4.14 17.89
N ILE A 444 12.02 4.51 19.11
CA ILE A 444 11.54 5.86 19.41
C ILE A 444 12.63 6.60 20.20
N PRO A 445 13.14 7.75 19.71
CA PRO A 445 14.06 8.55 20.49
C PRO A 445 13.32 9.10 21.71
N ARG A 446 13.59 8.50 22.87
CA ARG A 446 12.97 8.88 24.14
C ARG A 446 13.51 10.23 24.59
N GLN A 447 12.63 11.07 25.10
CA GLN A 447 13.00 12.35 25.71
C GLN A 447 12.57 12.31 27.18
N GLY A 448 13.46 12.70 28.10
CA GLY A 448 13.20 12.68 29.54
C GLY A 448 13.87 11.52 30.29
N GLU A 449 13.47 11.32 31.55
CA GLU A 449 14.02 10.31 32.45
C GLU A 449 13.60 8.88 32.05
N GLU A 450 14.42 7.87 32.38
CA GLU A 450 14.07 6.48 32.14
C GLU A 450 12.79 6.07 32.89
N CYS A 451 11.90 5.35 32.19
CA CYS A 451 10.73 4.75 32.81
C CYS A 451 11.14 3.60 33.72
N ARG A 452 10.36 3.39 34.78
CA ARG A 452 10.52 2.20 35.62
C ARG A 452 9.90 1.00 34.89
N TYR A 453 10.63 -0.11 34.90
CA TYR A 453 10.14 -1.38 34.38
C TYR A 453 9.59 -2.24 35.50
N PHE A 454 8.48 -2.90 35.25
CA PHE A 454 7.96 -3.98 36.09
C PHE A 454 7.98 -5.29 35.29
N ARG A 455 8.11 -6.41 36.00
CA ARG A 455 8.17 -7.74 35.39
C ARG A 455 6.76 -8.29 35.23
N ILE A 456 6.47 -8.84 34.06
CA ILE A 456 5.21 -9.55 33.82
C ILE A 456 5.32 -10.96 34.43
N ASP A 457 4.62 -11.17 35.54
CA ASP A 457 4.48 -12.48 36.18
C ASP A 457 3.03 -12.97 36.04
N PRO A 458 2.76 -13.99 35.21
CA PRO A 458 1.42 -14.52 35.03
C PRO A 458 0.74 -15.00 36.32
N ALA A 459 1.50 -15.36 37.37
CA ALA A 459 0.94 -15.77 38.65
C ALA A 459 0.32 -14.61 39.45
N LEU A 460 0.71 -13.37 39.13
CA LEU A 460 0.23 -12.15 39.80
C LEU A 460 -0.82 -11.40 38.95
N MET A 461 -1.09 -11.85 37.73
CA MET A 461 -1.99 -11.19 36.80
C MET A 461 -3.42 -11.73 36.86
N GLN A 462 -4.38 -10.83 36.68
CA GLN A 462 -5.78 -11.20 36.50
C GLN A 462 -6.02 -11.75 35.09
N GLN A 463 -6.89 -12.75 34.98
CA GLN A 463 -7.40 -13.21 33.68
C GLN A 463 -8.57 -12.31 33.27
N ALA A 464 -8.58 -11.86 32.01
CA ALA A 464 -9.69 -11.08 31.49
C ALA A 464 -10.94 -11.97 31.37
N GLU A 465 -12.08 -11.50 31.86
CA GLU A 465 -13.37 -12.17 31.63
C GLU A 465 -13.66 -12.19 30.12
N ASN A 466 -14.22 -13.31 29.64
CA ASN A 466 -14.32 -13.58 28.20
C ASN A 466 -15.31 -12.68 27.48
#